data_AF-A0A6A6MRB8-F1
#
_entry.id   AF-A0A6A6MRB8-F1
#
_cell.length_a   1.000
_cell.length_b   1.000
_cell.length_c   1.000
_cell.angle_alpha   90.00
_cell.angle_beta   90.00
_cell.angle_gamma   90.00
#
_symmetry.space_group_name_H-M   'P 1'
#
loop_
_entity.id
_entity.type
_entity.pdbx_description
1 polymer ?
#
loop_
_entity_poly.entity_id
_entity_poly.type
_entity_poly.pdbx_seq_one_letter_code
_entity_poly.pdbx_strand_id
1 'polypeptide(L)'
;MERNEGENQHVEKNSNSKDGSICGYESLHHLLSANLKPHLFKEVRRLLLGLNCGRALELVALPESTKALSSEHDFDLQEAWMMPFAFCTREKRWCEFAEPVDGESAQFLHEYARKYNMVIISPILERDVNHGETLWNTAIIIGSRGNIIGKHRKNHMPRVGDFNESTYYMEGNTGHPVFETAYGKIAVNICYGRHHPLNWLAFGLNGAEIV
;
A
#
# COMPACT_ATOMS: atom_id res chain seq x y z
N MET A 1 -66.47 17.12 -19.32
CA MET A 1 -66.82 16.44 -18.05
C MET A 1 -66.52 14.94 -18.24
N GLU A 2 -65.33 14.54 -18.67
CA GLU A 2 -64.03 14.52 -17.96
C GLU A 2 -63.99 13.56 -16.76
N ARG A 3 -63.75 12.30 -17.13
CA ARG A 3 -62.93 11.21 -16.58
C ARG A 3 -62.62 11.17 -15.07
N ASN A 4 -63.07 10.05 -14.51
CA ASN A 4 -62.78 9.47 -13.21
C ASN A 4 -61.31 9.49 -12.79
N GLU A 5 -61.17 9.77 -11.50
CA GLU A 5 -60.02 9.55 -10.63
C GLU A 5 -59.55 8.09 -10.70
N GLY A 6 -58.26 7.92 -11.00
CA GLY A 6 -57.56 6.65 -11.01
C GLY A 6 -56.14 6.87 -10.49
N GLU A 7 -55.98 6.63 -9.19
CA GLU A 7 -54.77 6.24 -8.45
C GLU A 7 -53.41 6.64 -9.03
N ASN A 8 -52.77 7.61 -8.35
CA ASN A 8 -51.32 7.82 -8.37
C ASN A 8 -50.61 6.52 -7.95
N GLN A 9 -50.16 5.72 -8.91
CA GLN A 9 -49.11 4.75 -8.67
C GLN A 9 -47.80 5.51 -8.46
N HIS A 10 -47.50 5.79 -7.19
CA HIS A 10 -46.15 6.05 -6.75
C HIS A 10 -45.27 4.88 -7.21
N VAL A 11 -44.51 5.10 -8.28
CA VAL A 11 -43.36 4.26 -8.59
C VAL A 11 -42.41 4.43 -7.42
N GLU A 12 -42.41 3.47 -6.51
CA GLU A 12 -41.36 3.31 -5.50
C GLU A 12 -40.03 3.24 -6.26
N LYS A 13 -39.30 4.36 -6.25
CA LYS A 13 -37.88 4.36 -6.52
C LYS A 13 -37.27 3.48 -5.43
N ASN A 14 -36.96 2.24 -5.79
CA ASN A 14 -36.09 1.38 -5.02
C ASN A 14 -34.74 2.10 -4.88
N SER A 15 -34.58 2.84 -3.79
CA SER A 15 -33.35 3.47 -3.37
C SER A 15 -32.46 2.41 -2.72
N ASN A 16 -32.00 1.43 -3.49
CA ASN A 16 -30.80 0.69 -3.10
C ASN A 16 -29.63 1.61 -3.46
N SER A 17 -29.04 2.24 -2.44
CA SER A 17 -27.81 3.01 -2.60
C SER A 17 -26.77 2.09 -3.24
N LYS A 18 -26.35 2.47 -4.45
CA LYS A 18 -25.24 1.85 -5.15
C LYS A 18 -23.96 2.40 -4.54
N ASP A 19 -23.63 1.97 -3.33
CA ASP A 19 -22.49 2.49 -2.53
C ASP A 19 -21.11 2.06 -3.07
N GLY A 20 -21.07 1.15 -4.05
CA GLY A 20 -19.81 0.75 -4.67
C GLY A 20 -19.20 1.84 -5.56
N SER A 21 -17.89 2.08 -5.38
CA SER A 21 -17.10 3.10 -6.10
C SER A 21 -17.03 2.88 -7.62
N ILE A 22 -17.34 1.66 -8.10
CA ILE A 22 -17.30 1.30 -9.51
C ILE A 22 -18.72 0.97 -9.97
N CYS A 23 -19.48 2.00 -10.37
CA CYS A 23 -20.86 1.86 -10.86
C CYS A 23 -21.81 1.12 -9.90
N GLY A 24 -21.59 1.22 -8.59
CA GLY A 24 -22.35 0.51 -7.57
C GLY A 24 -21.80 -0.85 -7.15
N TYR A 25 -20.64 -1.25 -7.65
CA TYR A 25 -19.90 -2.44 -7.21
C TYR A 25 -18.67 -2.04 -6.39
N GLU A 26 -18.35 -2.82 -5.37
CA GLU A 26 -17.21 -2.61 -4.47
C GLU A 26 -15.87 -2.91 -5.13
N SER A 27 -15.85 -3.74 -6.18
CA SER A 27 -14.64 -4.11 -6.89
C SER A 27 -14.90 -4.38 -8.37
N LEU A 28 -13.85 -4.24 -9.18
CA LEU A 28 -13.88 -4.63 -10.60
C LEU A 28 -14.21 -6.12 -10.74
N HIS A 29 -13.72 -6.96 -9.84
CA HIS A 29 -14.03 -8.39 -9.83
C HIS A 29 -15.54 -8.64 -9.67
N HIS A 30 -16.18 -8.00 -8.69
CA HIS A 30 -17.62 -8.13 -8.47
C HIS A 30 -18.43 -7.63 -9.66
N LEU A 31 -18.08 -6.46 -10.21
CA LEU A 31 -18.70 -5.93 -11.42
C LEU A 31 -18.63 -6.92 -12.59
N LEU A 32 -17.44 -7.47 -12.87
CA LEU A 32 -17.26 -8.41 -13.98
C LEU A 32 -18.00 -9.72 -13.74
N SER A 33 -17.96 -10.26 -12.52
CA SER A 33 -18.61 -11.53 -12.17
C SER A 33 -20.14 -11.46 -12.26
N ALA A 34 -20.73 -10.30 -11.91
CA ALA A 34 -22.17 -10.10 -11.93
C ALA A 34 -22.73 -9.83 -13.33
N ASN A 35 -21.91 -9.30 -14.25
CA ASN A 35 -22.37 -8.83 -15.57
C ASN A 35 -21.90 -9.69 -16.75
N LEU A 36 -20.96 -10.63 -16.56
CA LEU A 36 -20.48 -11.51 -17.63
C LEU A 36 -21.02 -12.93 -17.49
N LYS A 37 -21.29 -13.59 -18.63
CA LYS A 37 -21.58 -15.03 -18.65
C LYS A 37 -20.39 -15.80 -18.06
N PRO A 38 -20.60 -16.93 -17.35
CA PRO A 38 -19.53 -17.63 -16.64
C PRO A 38 -18.29 -17.97 -17.47
N HIS A 39 -18.48 -18.38 -18.74
CA HIS A 39 -17.36 -18.70 -19.64
C HIS A 39 -16.57 -17.43 -20.07
N LEU A 40 -17.25 -16.31 -20.28
CA LEU A 40 -16.61 -15.03 -20.59
C LEU A 40 -15.87 -14.47 -19.38
N PHE A 41 -16.49 -14.53 -18.20
CA PHE A 41 -15.84 -14.12 -16.96
C PHE A 41 -14.54 -14.89 -16.71
N LYS A 42 -14.54 -16.21 -16.99
CA LYS A 42 -13.34 -17.04 -16.89
C LYS A 42 -12.22 -16.57 -17.82
N GLU A 43 -12.52 -16.28 -19.08
CA GLU A 43 -11.52 -15.79 -20.04
C GLU A 43 -11.04 -14.37 -19.71
N VAL A 44 -11.93 -13.46 -19.32
CA VAL A 44 -11.56 -12.11 -18.87
C VAL A 44 -10.66 -12.19 -17.64
N ARG A 45 -11.02 -13.01 -16.66
CA ARG A 45 -10.20 -13.24 -15.47
C ARG A 45 -8.84 -13.83 -15.82
N ARG A 46 -8.77 -14.76 -16.80
CA ARG A 46 -7.52 -15.31 -17.30
C ARG A 46 -6.60 -14.22 -17.87
N LEU A 47 -7.15 -13.34 -18.69
CA LEU A 47 -6.41 -12.25 -19.32
C LEU A 47 -5.96 -11.17 -18.31
N LEU A 48 -6.85 -10.75 -17.42
CA LEU A 48 -6.57 -9.66 -16.47
C LEU A 48 -5.64 -10.08 -15.33
N LEU A 49 -5.83 -11.29 -14.78
CA LEU A 49 -5.02 -11.77 -13.64
C LEU A 49 -3.82 -12.61 -14.10
N GLY A 50 -3.64 -12.81 -15.40
CA GLY A 50 -2.55 -13.63 -15.93
C GLY A 50 -2.64 -15.11 -15.53
N LEU A 51 -3.84 -15.65 -15.28
CA LEU A 51 -4.06 -17.05 -14.89
C LEU A 51 -3.89 -18.01 -16.09
N ASN A 52 -2.76 -17.95 -16.79
CA ASN A 52 -2.39 -18.94 -17.79
C ASN A 52 -1.89 -20.19 -17.06
N CYS A 53 -2.77 -21.18 -16.92
CA CYS A 53 -2.46 -22.54 -16.45
C CYS A 53 -2.09 -22.72 -14.97
N GLY A 54 -2.19 -21.68 -14.14
CA GLY A 54 -2.02 -21.82 -12.68
C GLY A 54 -3.24 -22.45 -12.00
N ARG A 55 -3.01 -23.33 -11.01
CA ARG A 55 -4.06 -23.72 -10.06
C ARG A 55 -4.38 -22.50 -9.20
N ALA A 56 -5.66 -22.24 -8.94
CA ALA A 56 -6.02 -21.22 -7.94
C ALA A 56 -5.30 -21.55 -6.62
N LEU A 57 -4.70 -20.54 -5.98
CA LEU A 57 -4.09 -20.74 -4.66
C LEU A 57 -5.15 -21.27 -3.71
N GLU A 58 -4.75 -22.23 -2.87
CA GLU A 58 -5.63 -22.71 -1.81
C GLU A 58 -5.94 -21.54 -0.88
N LEU A 59 -7.23 -21.37 -0.56
CA LEU A 59 -7.65 -20.33 0.36
C LEU A 59 -7.18 -20.72 1.75
N VAL A 60 -6.31 -19.91 2.33
CA VAL A 60 -5.98 -20.02 3.75
C VAL A 60 -7.19 -19.49 4.54
N ALA A 61 -7.82 -20.37 5.30
CA ALA A 61 -8.92 -19.99 6.18
C ALA A 61 -8.38 -19.13 7.32
N LEU A 62 -8.62 -17.82 7.25
CA LEU A 62 -8.29 -16.90 8.34
C LEU A 62 -9.31 -17.05 9.48
N PRO A 63 -8.88 -17.00 10.75
CA PRO A 63 -9.78 -16.94 11.90
C PRO A 63 -10.77 -15.77 11.77
N GLU A 64 -12.01 -15.95 12.22
CA GLU A 64 -13.05 -14.92 12.07
C GLU A 64 -12.69 -13.61 12.80
N SER A 65 -12.01 -13.73 13.95
CA SER A 65 -11.44 -12.59 14.67
C SER A 65 -10.44 -11.80 13.84
N THR A 66 -9.61 -12.47 13.04
CA THR A 66 -8.64 -11.81 12.15
C THR A 66 -9.33 -11.10 10.99
N LYS A 67 -10.38 -11.71 10.42
CA LYS A 67 -11.16 -11.07 9.35
C LYS A 67 -11.92 -9.84 9.85
N ALA A 68 -12.54 -9.94 11.03
CA ALA A 68 -13.23 -8.82 11.67
C ALA A 68 -12.26 -7.66 11.90
N LEU A 69 -11.11 -7.93 12.53
CA LEU A 69 -10.06 -6.92 12.73
C LEU A 69 -9.55 -6.34 11.41
N SER A 70 -9.39 -7.16 10.36
CA SER A 70 -8.91 -6.69 9.05
C SER A 70 -9.94 -5.86 8.29
N SER A 71 -11.22 -6.03 8.59
CA SER A 71 -12.28 -5.22 7.99
C SER A 71 -12.43 -3.88 8.73
N GLU A 72 -12.06 -3.85 10.02
CA GLU A 72 -12.06 -2.65 10.85
C GLU A 72 -10.75 -1.84 10.71
N HIS A 73 -9.65 -2.49 10.36
CA HIS A 73 -8.31 -1.90 10.33
C HIS A 73 -7.50 -2.35 9.11
N ASP A 74 -6.79 -1.41 8.48
CA ASP A 74 -5.80 -1.74 7.45
C ASP A 74 -4.59 -2.44 8.08
N PHE A 75 -4.12 -3.51 7.42
CA PHE A 75 -3.03 -4.36 7.93
C PHE A 75 -1.63 -3.98 7.44
N ASP A 76 -1.52 -3.01 6.53
CA ASP A 76 -0.24 -2.62 5.91
C ASP A 76 0.24 -1.25 6.39
N LEU A 77 1.52 -1.16 6.75
CA LEU A 77 2.18 0.12 6.98
C LEU A 77 2.44 0.78 5.63
N GLN A 78 1.56 1.71 5.28
CA GLN A 78 1.64 2.44 4.03
C GLN A 78 2.79 3.48 4.05
N GLU A 79 3.05 4.09 2.90
CA GLU A 79 4.06 5.15 2.79
C GLU A 79 3.77 6.27 3.80
N ALA A 80 4.77 6.61 4.62
CA ALA A 80 4.67 7.64 5.65
C ALA A 80 3.50 7.41 6.64
N TRP A 81 3.25 6.16 7.05
CA TRP A 81 2.09 5.75 7.85
C TRP A 81 1.88 6.52 9.17
N MET A 82 2.93 7.13 9.73
CA MET A 82 2.87 7.91 10.97
C MET A 82 2.41 9.36 10.80
N MET A 83 2.16 9.81 9.56
CA MET A 83 1.75 11.18 9.30
C MET A 83 0.62 11.25 8.26
N PRO A 84 -0.21 12.30 8.31
CA PRO A 84 -1.04 12.64 7.16
C PRO A 84 -0.16 12.82 5.92
N PHE A 85 -0.65 12.40 4.75
CA PHE A 85 0.06 12.61 3.48
C PHE A 85 -0.04 14.09 3.06
N ALA A 86 0.65 14.96 3.80
CA ALA A 86 0.51 16.41 3.78
C ALA A 86 1.47 17.11 2.79
N PHE A 87 2.20 16.34 1.98
CA PHE A 87 3.17 16.89 1.03
C PHE A 87 2.54 17.82 -0.03
N CYS A 88 1.22 17.74 -0.22
CA CYS A 88 0.46 18.66 -1.06
C CYS A 88 0.45 20.10 -0.54
N THR A 89 0.58 20.33 0.77
CA THR A 89 0.48 21.69 1.32
C THR A 89 1.76 22.50 1.18
N ARG A 90 2.92 21.84 1.01
CA ARG A 90 4.26 22.44 0.96
C ARG A 90 4.67 23.19 2.24
N GLU A 91 3.90 23.07 3.33
CA GLU A 91 4.20 23.67 4.63
C GLU A 91 5.30 22.89 5.36
N LYS A 92 6.27 23.60 5.95
CA LYS A 92 7.42 22.98 6.63
C LYS A 92 7.13 22.42 8.01
N ARG A 93 6.01 22.78 8.64
CA ARG A 93 5.61 22.23 9.96
C ARG A 93 5.50 20.70 9.94
N TRP A 94 5.13 20.13 8.79
CA TRP A 94 5.02 18.67 8.63
C TRP A 94 6.38 17.96 8.74
N CYS A 95 7.50 18.67 8.63
CA CYS A 95 8.83 18.12 8.89
C CYS A 95 9.04 17.70 10.35
N GLU A 96 8.20 18.13 11.30
CA GLU A 96 8.25 17.71 12.70
C GLU A 96 7.90 16.22 12.89
N PHE A 97 7.19 15.62 11.93
CA PHE A 97 6.96 14.17 11.89
C PHE A 97 8.23 13.38 11.55
N ALA A 98 9.31 14.04 11.12
CA ALA A 98 10.54 13.36 10.74
C ALA A 98 11.31 12.88 11.97
N GLU A 99 11.58 11.58 12.02
CA GLU A 99 12.30 10.91 13.11
C GLU A 99 13.61 10.28 12.62
N PRO A 100 14.62 10.09 13.50
CA PRO A 100 15.77 9.26 13.15
C PRO A 100 15.34 7.81 12.91
N VAL A 101 16.19 7.03 12.25
CA VAL A 101 15.85 5.65 11.84
C VAL A 101 15.65 4.68 13.01
N ASP A 102 16.16 5.04 14.19
CA ASP A 102 15.99 4.36 15.47
C ASP A 102 15.08 5.15 16.43
N GLY A 103 14.24 6.02 15.87
CA GLY A 103 13.26 6.86 16.56
C GLY A 103 12.07 6.09 17.14
N GLU A 104 11.06 6.85 17.57
CA GLU A 104 9.92 6.32 18.34
C GLU A 104 9.14 5.25 17.58
N SER A 105 8.91 5.43 16.27
CA SER A 105 8.16 4.44 15.48
C SER A 105 8.93 3.13 15.33
N ALA A 106 10.26 3.21 15.16
CA ALA A 106 11.12 2.01 15.13
C ALA A 106 11.13 1.29 16.49
N GLN A 107 11.21 2.03 17.60
CA GLN A 107 11.16 1.47 18.96
C GLN A 107 9.81 0.81 19.26
N PHE A 108 8.72 1.43 18.85
CA PHE A 108 7.37 0.85 18.95
C PHE A 108 7.28 -0.49 18.20
N LEU A 109 7.75 -0.53 16.95
CA LEU A 109 7.67 -1.73 16.12
C LEU A 109 8.66 -2.83 16.54
N HIS A 110 9.78 -2.48 17.18
CA HIS A 110 10.76 -3.44 17.71
C HIS A 110 10.13 -4.49 18.64
N GLU A 111 9.22 -4.05 19.53
CA GLU A 111 8.54 -4.94 20.46
C GLU A 111 7.64 -5.94 19.75
N TYR A 112 6.90 -5.48 18.74
CA TYR A 112 6.00 -6.33 17.95
C TYR A 112 6.76 -7.30 17.06
N ALA A 113 7.84 -6.85 16.42
CA ALA A 113 8.69 -7.71 15.60
C ALA A 113 9.20 -8.90 16.40
N ARG A 114 9.70 -8.67 17.63
CA ARG A 114 10.13 -9.74 18.54
C ARG A 114 8.98 -10.61 19.02
N LYS A 115 7.92 -9.98 19.53
CA LYS A 115 6.78 -10.66 20.15
C LYS A 115 6.12 -11.63 19.18
N TYR A 116 6.00 -11.26 17.92
CA TYR A 116 5.34 -12.04 16.88
C TYR A 116 6.30 -12.71 15.90
N ASN A 117 7.62 -12.66 16.15
CA ASN A 117 8.65 -13.21 15.28
C ASN A 117 8.46 -12.79 13.81
N MET A 118 8.22 -11.50 13.59
CA MET A 118 7.81 -10.93 12.30
C MET A 118 8.87 -9.95 11.79
N VAL A 119 9.14 -10.00 10.48
CA VAL A 119 9.88 -8.92 9.81
C VAL A 119 8.89 -7.79 9.52
N ILE A 120 9.23 -6.56 9.89
CA ILE A 120 8.40 -5.37 9.66
C ILE A 120 9.13 -4.40 8.75
N ILE A 121 8.45 -3.93 7.72
CA ILE A 121 8.90 -2.85 6.83
C ILE A 121 8.16 -1.59 7.27
N SER A 122 8.89 -0.55 7.69
CA SER A 122 8.30 0.70 8.20
C SER A 122 8.71 1.89 7.33
N PRO A 123 7.84 2.38 6.44
CA PRO A 123 8.09 3.58 5.64
C PRO A 123 7.86 4.86 6.47
N ILE A 124 8.90 5.65 6.70
CA ILE A 124 8.87 6.86 7.51
C ILE A 124 9.42 8.08 6.75
N LEU A 125 9.13 9.26 7.30
CA LEU A 125 9.92 10.46 7.03
C LEU A 125 11.15 10.42 7.95
N GLU A 126 12.32 10.17 7.38
CA GLU A 126 13.57 10.10 8.13
C GLU A 126 14.19 11.49 8.30
N ARG A 127 14.68 11.78 9.50
CA ARG A 127 15.62 12.86 9.80
C ARG A 127 17.02 12.30 10.02
N ASP A 128 17.94 12.59 9.12
CA ASP A 128 19.33 12.13 9.22
C ASP A 128 20.16 13.03 10.13
N VAL A 129 20.10 12.78 11.43
CA VAL A 129 20.82 13.53 12.47
C VAL A 129 22.34 13.52 12.29
N ASN A 130 22.89 12.54 11.56
CA ASN A 130 24.32 12.43 11.31
C ASN A 130 24.78 13.24 10.08
N HIS A 131 23.85 13.66 9.22
CA HIS A 131 24.13 14.38 7.97
C HIS A 131 23.32 15.68 7.88
N GLY A 132 23.48 16.53 8.89
CA GLY A 132 22.92 17.89 8.89
C GLY A 132 21.39 17.95 8.95
N GLU A 133 20.76 16.94 9.57
CA GLU A 133 19.29 16.82 9.67
C GLU A 133 18.56 16.78 8.33
N THR A 134 19.24 16.32 7.28
CA THR A 134 18.61 16.17 5.95
C THR A 134 17.44 15.19 6.04
N LEU A 135 16.32 15.55 5.42
CA LEU A 135 15.13 14.72 5.40
C LEU A 135 15.11 13.75 4.22
N TRP A 136 14.59 12.56 4.45
CA TRP A 136 14.49 11.48 3.47
C TRP A 136 13.16 10.74 3.59
N ASN A 137 12.67 10.18 2.49
CA ASN A 137 11.61 9.18 2.54
C ASN A 137 12.26 7.80 2.55
N THR A 138 12.03 7.06 3.63
CA THR A 138 12.86 5.91 3.99
C THR A 138 12.03 4.74 4.47
N ALA A 139 12.27 3.56 3.90
CA ALA A 139 11.81 2.29 4.47
C ALA A 139 12.86 1.74 5.43
N ILE A 140 12.51 1.57 6.70
CA ILE A 140 13.31 0.87 7.70
C ILE A 140 12.91 -0.59 7.72
N ILE A 141 13.89 -1.49 7.73
CA ILE A 141 13.67 -2.93 7.77
C ILE A 141 13.99 -3.44 9.17
N ILE A 142 12.97 -3.87 9.90
CA ILE A 142 13.09 -4.42 11.25
C ILE A 142 12.99 -5.95 11.15
N GLY A 143 14.02 -6.64 11.59
CA GLY A 143 14.07 -8.11 11.59
C GLY A 143 13.18 -8.74 12.65
N SER A 144 12.95 -10.04 12.54
CA SER A 144 12.11 -10.80 13.50
C SER A 144 12.67 -10.87 14.92
N ARG A 145 13.95 -10.52 15.12
CA ARG A 145 14.57 -10.31 16.44
C ARG A 145 14.45 -8.87 16.94
N GLY A 146 13.71 -8.03 16.23
CA GLY A 146 13.54 -6.60 16.49
C GLY A 146 14.72 -5.73 16.05
N ASN A 147 15.87 -6.29 15.67
CA ASN A 147 16.99 -5.46 15.22
C ASN A 147 16.67 -4.78 13.89
N ILE A 148 17.14 -3.54 13.70
CA ILE A 148 17.13 -2.90 12.39
C ILE A 148 18.14 -3.66 11.50
N ILE A 149 17.66 -4.28 10.43
CA ILE A 149 18.47 -4.98 9.43
C ILE A 149 19.09 -3.96 8.45
N GLY A 150 18.37 -2.88 8.18
CA GLY A 150 18.86 -1.80 7.33
C GLY A 150 17.79 -0.79 6.98
N LYS A 151 18.09 0.07 6.01
CA LYS A 151 17.19 1.08 5.48
C LYS A 151 17.37 1.27 3.98
N HIS A 152 16.30 1.71 3.31
CA HIS A 152 16.32 2.11 1.91
C HIS A 152 15.62 3.47 1.75
N ARG A 153 16.28 4.42 1.06
CA ARG A 153 15.75 5.74 0.74
C ARG A 153 15.17 5.77 -0.66
N LYS A 154 14.02 6.43 -0.83
CA LYS A 154 13.26 6.54 -2.08
C LYS A 154 14.12 7.06 -3.23
N ASN A 155 14.38 6.21 -4.23
CA ASN A 155 15.22 6.55 -5.38
C ASN A 155 14.60 7.61 -6.30
N HIS A 156 13.28 7.55 -6.52
CA HIS A 156 12.60 8.38 -7.51
C HIS A 156 11.55 9.27 -6.86
N MET A 157 11.70 10.57 -7.06
CA MET A 157 10.88 11.61 -6.46
C MET A 157 9.78 12.09 -7.42
N PRO A 158 8.49 12.05 -7.03
CA PRO A 158 7.46 12.69 -7.81
C PRO A 158 7.59 14.21 -7.72
N ARG A 159 7.31 14.87 -8.84
CA ARG A 159 7.20 16.34 -8.96
C ARG A 159 5.90 16.73 -9.69
N VAL A 160 4.85 15.91 -9.56
CA VAL A 160 3.64 15.98 -10.41
C VAL A 160 2.43 16.34 -9.56
N GLY A 161 1.74 17.43 -9.93
CA GLY A 161 0.49 17.85 -9.29
C GLY A 161 0.68 18.15 -7.80
N ASP A 162 -0.16 17.54 -6.97
CA ASP A 162 -0.12 17.69 -5.51
C ASP A 162 1.01 16.88 -4.84
N PHE A 163 1.68 15.99 -5.57
CA PHE A 163 2.83 15.23 -5.08
C PHE A 163 4.11 16.07 -5.15
N ASN A 164 4.21 17.07 -4.28
CA ASN A 164 5.34 18.00 -4.17
C ASN A 164 6.40 17.51 -3.17
N GLU A 165 6.67 16.22 -3.17
CA GLU A 165 7.55 15.56 -2.22
C GLU A 165 8.99 16.09 -2.28
N SER A 166 9.46 16.53 -3.46
CA SER A 166 10.79 17.14 -3.62
C SER A 166 10.98 18.46 -2.88
N THR A 167 9.90 19.05 -2.33
CA THR A 167 10.00 20.20 -1.43
C THR A 167 10.49 19.79 -0.03
N TYR A 168 10.35 18.51 0.34
CA TYR A 168 10.62 18.01 1.69
C TYR A 168 11.92 17.23 1.78
N TYR A 169 12.19 16.35 0.82
CA TYR A 169 13.32 15.42 0.86
C TYR A 169 13.96 15.21 -0.50
N MET A 170 15.19 14.66 -0.46
CA MET A 170 16.04 14.45 -1.62
C MET A 170 15.91 13.04 -2.21
N GLU A 171 16.37 12.87 -3.46
CA GLU A 171 16.48 11.56 -4.12
C GLU A 171 17.47 10.66 -3.37
N GLY A 172 17.05 9.43 -3.08
CA GLY A 172 17.76 8.49 -2.21
C GLY A 172 19.19 8.19 -2.65
N ASN A 173 20.08 8.02 -1.65
CA ASN A 173 21.50 7.71 -1.84
C ASN A 173 21.89 6.29 -1.39
N THR A 174 20.91 5.41 -1.15
CA THR A 174 21.13 4.03 -0.69
C THR A 174 21.21 3.00 -1.82
N GLY A 175 20.98 3.41 -3.07
CA GLY A 175 20.96 2.50 -4.22
C GLY A 175 19.76 1.55 -4.18
N HIS A 176 19.99 0.27 -4.49
CA HIS A 176 18.94 -0.76 -4.58
C HIS A 176 19.23 -1.94 -3.64
N PRO A 177 19.27 -1.71 -2.31
CA PRO A 177 19.66 -2.75 -1.35
C PRO A 177 18.62 -3.88 -1.33
N VAL A 178 19.11 -5.09 -1.08
CA VAL A 178 18.32 -6.28 -0.81
C VAL A 178 18.66 -6.75 0.59
N PHE A 179 17.64 -7.01 1.39
CA PHE A 179 17.76 -7.36 2.80
C PHE A 179 17.47 -8.85 2.97
N GLU A 180 18.45 -9.58 3.46
CA GLU A 180 18.26 -11.00 3.79
C GLU A 180 17.53 -11.12 5.13
N THR A 181 16.44 -11.88 5.14
CA THR A 181 15.60 -12.09 6.31
C THR A 181 15.40 -13.59 6.57
N ALA A 182 14.79 -13.93 7.70
CA ALA A 182 14.40 -15.30 8.01
C ALA A 182 13.37 -15.90 7.00
N TYR A 183 12.74 -15.06 6.18
CA TYR A 183 11.66 -15.42 5.25
C TYR A 183 12.02 -15.21 3.78
N GLY A 184 13.29 -14.92 3.49
CA GLY A 184 13.79 -14.65 2.14
C GLY A 184 14.37 -13.25 1.98
N LYS A 185 14.86 -12.97 0.77
CA LYS A 185 15.47 -11.70 0.36
C LYS A 185 14.42 -10.73 -0.10
N ILE A 186 14.26 -9.64 0.64
CA ILE A 186 13.27 -8.61 0.35
C ILE A 186 13.95 -7.33 -0.13
N ALA A 187 13.28 -6.59 -1.00
CA ALA A 187 13.58 -5.21 -1.32
C ALA A 187 12.33 -4.35 -1.15
N VAL A 188 12.47 -3.03 -1.23
CA VAL A 188 11.34 -2.10 -1.08
C VAL A 188 11.37 -1.09 -2.21
N ASN A 189 10.39 -1.14 -3.13
CA ASN A 189 10.23 -0.10 -4.14
C ASN A 189 9.22 0.97 -3.68
N ILE A 190 9.74 2.11 -3.22
CA ILE A 190 8.93 3.13 -2.56
C ILE A 190 8.14 3.97 -3.59
N CYS A 191 6.82 3.81 -3.57
CA CYS A 191 5.82 4.67 -4.20
C CYS A 191 6.10 5.05 -5.66
N TYR A 192 6.70 6.22 -5.93
CA TYR A 192 6.88 6.72 -7.30
C TYR A 192 7.92 5.91 -8.09
N GLY A 193 8.77 5.14 -7.40
CA GLY A 193 9.61 4.14 -8.03
C GLY A 193 8.82 3.03 -8.77
N ARG A 194 7.50 2.89 -8.51
CA ARG A 194 6.62 1.97 -9.26
C ARG A 194 6.60 2.24 -10.76
N HIS A 195 6.79 3.50 -11.16
CA HIS A 195 6.74 3.93 -12.57
C HIS A 195 8.07 3.74 -13.31
N HIS A 196 9.11 3.27 -12.63
CA HIS A 196 10.46 3.16 -13.18
C HIS A 196 10.85 1.68 -13.32
N PRO A 197 10.68 1.05 -14.51
CA PRO A 197 11.01 -0.36 -14.71
C PRO A 197 12.45 -0.71 -14.35
N LEU A 198 13.40 0.22 -14.57
CA LEU A 198 14.80 0.02 -14.21
C LEU A 198 15.02 -0.03 -12.69
N ASN A 199 14.18 0.62 -11.89
CA ASN A 199 14.23 0.55 -10.42
C ASN A 199 13.85 -0.87 -9.95
N TRP A 200 12.77 -1.43 -10.51
CA TRP A 200 12.37 -2.82 -10.28
C TRP A 200 13.45 -3.81 -10.73
N LEU A 201 13.99 -3.62 -11.94
CA LEU A 201 15.02 -4.47 -12.50
C LEU A 201 16.27 -4.50 -11.61
N ALA A 202 16.71 -3.34 -11.10
CA ALA A 202 17.90 -3.27 -10.26
C ALA A 202 17.75 -4.07 -8.95
N PHE A 203 16.58 -4.04 -8.30
CA PHE A 203 16.32 -4.91 -7.15
C PHE A 203 16.33 -6.39 -7.54
N GLY A 204 15.74 -6.75 -8.68
CA GLY A 204 15.77 -8.12 -9.21
C GLY A 204 17.20 -8.61 -9.51
N LEU A 205 18.04 -7.78 -10.13
CA LEU A 205 19.44 -8.08 -10.40
C LEU A 205 20.28 -8.25 -9.13
N ASN A 206 19.92 -7.54 -8.06
CA ASN A 206 20.54 -7.69 -6.75
C ASN A 206 20.01 -8.91 -5.96
N GLY A 207 19.09 -9.68 -6.55
CA GLY A 207 18.61 -10.95 -6.00
C GLY A 207 17.43 -10.85 -5.04
N ALA A 208 16.59 -9.82 -5.18
CA ALA A 208 15.33 -9.74 -4.44
C ALA A 208 14.37 -10.87 -4.87
N GLU A 209 13.80 -11.55 -3.89
CA GLU A 209 12.76 -12.58 -4.07
C GLU A 209 11.36 -11.98 -3.93
N ILE A 210 11.23 -10.92 -3.12
CA ILE A 210 10.00 -10.13 -2.91
C ILE A 210 10.38 -8.65 -2.98
N VAL A 211 9.61 -7.84 -3.72
CA VAL A 211 9.78 -6.39 -3.87
C VAL A 211 8.46 -5.67 -3.65
#